data_AF-A0A355TXQ3-F1
#
_entry.id   AF-A0A355TXQ3-F1
#
_cell.length_a   1.000
_cell.length_b   1.000
_cell.length_c   1.000
_cell.angle_alpha   90.00
_cell.angle_beta   90.00
_cell.angle_gamma   90.00
#
_symmetry.space_group_name_H-M   'P 1'
#
loop_
_entity.id
_entity.type
_entity.pdbx_description
1 polymer ?
#
loop_
_entity_poly.entity_id
_entity_poly.type
_entity_poly.pdbx_seq_one_letter_code
_entity_poly.pdbx_strand_id
1 'polypeptide(L)'
;ISKYLREPFYDKYGMRIDFMYKTSVCTTIFVDFWNEKIKITNKTDDILHRAFGVNENPTWDDFNEFLADRCFSKSRGDKKSVLRALDIDSYDPIQIVEQTKGKIYGDSQWMRFKYAAN
;
A
#
# COMPACT_ATOMS: atom_id res chain seq x y z
N ILE A 1 -21.21 -14.91 4.15
CA ILE A 1 -21.06 -13.66 3.36
C ILE A 1 -20.75 -12.42 4.22
N SER A 2 -20.96 -12.43 5.56
CA SER A 2 -20.79 -11.22 6.39
C SER A 2 -19.40 -10.96 7.02
N LYS A 3 -18.45 -11.91 7.09
CA LYS A 3 -17.16 -11.65 7.77
C LYS A 3 -16.21 -10.68 7.05
N TYR A 4 -16.53 -10.31 5.81
CA TYR A 4 -15.78 -9.35 4.99
C TYR A 4 -16.48 -8.00 4.84
N LEU A 5 -17.66 -7.84 5.46
CA LEU A 5 -18.39 -6.58 5.48
C LEU A 5 -17.76 -5.67 6.53
N ARG A 6 -16.79 -4.88 6.05
CA ARG A 6 -16.29 -3.66 6.69
C ARG A 6 -15.67 -3.90 8.07
N GLU A 7 -14.42 -4.37 8.10
CA GLU A 7 -13.59 -4.06 9.28
C GLU A 7 -13.58 -2.52 9.42
N PRO A 8 -14.04 -1.97 10.55
CA PRO A 8 -14.07 -0.54 10.76
C PRO A 8 -12.64 -0.01 10.69
N PHE A 9 -12.48 1.25 10.28
CA PHE A 9 -11.25 1.96 10.59
C PHE A 9 -11.10 1.91 12.12
N TYR A 10 -9.91 1.55 12.58
CA TYR A 10 -9.56 1.86 13.96
C TYR A 10 -9.54 3.39 14.07
N ASP A 11 -10.19 3.98 15.08
CA ASP A 11 -10.42 5.44 15.18
C ASP A 11 -9.19 6.34 14.97
N LYS A 12 -7.97 5.80 15.18
CA LYS A 12 -6.69 6.50 14.98
C LYS A 12 -6.02 6.32 13.61
N TYR A 13 -6.49 5.39 12.78
CA TYR A 13 -5.88 5.08 11.48
C TYR A 13 -6.71 5.72 10.36
N GLY A 14 -6.20 6.81 9.80
CA GLY A 14 -6.89 7.60 8.77
C GLY A 14 -6.96 6.94 7.39
N MET A 15 -6.15 5.91 7.15
CA MET A 15 -6.11 5.21 5.86
C MET A 15 -6.01 3.69 6.03
N ARG A 16 -6.62 2.97 5.09
CA ARG A 16 -6.52 1.52 4.93
C ARG A 16 -6.08 1.22 3.50
N ILE A 17 -5.07 0.35 3.38
CA ILE A 17 -4.62 -0.22 2.11
C ILE A 17 -4.93 -1.72 2.13
N ASP A 18 -5.72 -2.20 1.19
CA ASP A 18 -5.80 -3.63 0.91
C ASP A 18 -4.74 -3.96 -0.14
N PHE A 19 -3.72 -4.74 0.22
CA PHE A 19 -2.78 -5.33 -0.73
C PHE A 19 -3.39 -6.60 -1.31
N MET A 20 -3.57 -6.59 -2.62
CA MET A 20 -4.37 -7.53 -3.37
C MET A 20 -3.48 -8.42 -4.21
N TYR A 21 -3.83 -9.70 -4.35
CA TYR A 21 -3.36 -10.55 -5.45
C TYR A 21 -4.56 -10.96 -6.30
N LYS A 22 -4.56 -10.54 -7.57
CA LYS A 22 -5.74 -10.65 -8.46
C LYS A 22 -6.97 -10.04 -7.79
N THR A 23 -7.93 -10.84 -7.34
CA THR A 23 -9.17 -10.38 -6.69
C THR A 23 -9.19 -10.61 -5.18
N SER A 24 -8.18 -11.28 -4.63
CA SER A 24 -8.10 -11.64 -3.21
C SER A 24 -7.32 -10.61 -2.41
N VAL A 25 -7.81 -10.27 -1.22
CA VAL A 25 -7.05 -9.46 -0.24
C VAL A 25 -6.02 -10.38 0.42
N CYS A 26 -4.74 -10.01 0.37
CA CYS A 26 -3.64 -10.77 0.96
C CYS A 26 -3.14 -10.16 2.26
N THR A 27 -3.06 -8.83 2.33
CA THR A 27 -2.74 -8.09 3.56
C THR A 27 -3.61 -6.85 3.65
N THR A 28 -4.27 -6.63 4.78
CA THR A 28 -4.85 -5.32 5.12
C THR A 28 -3.81 -4.53 5.90
N ILE A 29 -3.55 -3.28 5.51
CA ILE A 29 -2.65 -2.35 6.20
C ILE A 29 -3.49 -1.17 6.68
N PHE A 30 -3.45 -0.87 7.97
CA PHE A 30 -4.03 0.32 8.57
C PHE A 30 -2.90 1.31 8.85
N VAL A 31 -3.07 2.57 8.45
CA VAL A 31 -2.03 3.60 8.49
C VAL A 31 -2.48 4.78 9.35
N ASP A 32 -1.67 5.10 10.36
CA ASP A 32 -1.79 6.24 11.26
C ASP A 32 -0.62 7.19 10.95
N PHE A 33 -0.91 8.20 10.12
CA PHE A 33 0.08 9.17 9.67
C PHE A 33 0.56 10.08 10.80
N TRP A 34 -0.27 10.34 11.81
CA TRP A 34 0.08 11.27 12.89
C TRP A 34 1.13 10.69 13.82
N ASN A 35 1.02 9.39 14.10
CA ASN A 35 1.96 8.69 14.98
C ASN A 35 3.01 7.88 14.21
N GLU A 36 3.00 7.94 12.88
CA GLU A 36 3.87 7.16 12.00
C GLU A 36 3.84 5.67 12.39
N LYS A 37 2.63 5.09 12.40
CA LYS A 37 2.42 3.68 12.76
C LYS A 37 1.56 2.99 11.74
N ILE A 38 1.87 1.72 11.52
CA ILE A 38 0.99 0.81 10.80
C ILE A 38 0.57 -0.37 11.66
N LYS A 39 -0.58 -0.93 11.33
CA LYS A 39 -1.01 -2.25 11.80
C LYS A 39 -1.43 -3.07 10.60
N ILE A 40 -1.01 -4.32 10.56
CA ILE A 40 -1.37 -5.20 9.46
C ILE A 40 -2.28 -6.34 9.90
N THR A 41 -2.94 -6.97 8.93
CA THR A 41 -3.56 -8.27 9.09
C THR A 41 -3.35 -9.07 7.81
N ASN A 42 -2.56 -10.14 7.88
CA ASN A 42 -2.40 -11.08 6.78
C ASN A 42 -3.66 -11.93 6.64
N LYS A 43 -4.15 -12.09 5.41
CA LYS A 43 -5.38 -12.80 5.05
C LYS A 43 -5.11 -14.04 4.19
N THR A 44 -3.83 -14.38 4.02
CA THR A 44 -3.34 -15.53 3.27
C THR A 44 -2.15 -16.17 4.00
N ASP A 45 -2.04 -17.49 3.87
CA ASP A 45 -0.90 -18.26 4.38
C ASP A 45 0.27 -18.28 3.39
N ASP A 46 0.06 -17.83 2.15
CA ASP A 46 1.13 -17.71 1.15
C ASP A 46 1.98 -16.47 1.43
N ILE A 47 3.20 -16.72 1.92
CA ILE A 47 4.18 -15.69 2.30
C ILE A 47 4.52 -14.77 1.11
N LEU A 48 4.56 -15.28 -0.12
CA LEU A 48 4.92 -14.49 -1.31
C LEU A 48 3.85 -13.46 -1.67
N HIS A 49 2.62 -13.65 -1.18
CA HIS A 49 1.52 -12.72 -1.41
C HIS A 49 1.33 -11.71 -0.28
N ARG A 50 2.01 -11.87 0.85
CA ARG A 50 1.92 -10.92 1.99
C ARG A 50 2.74 -9.67 1.69
N ALA A 51 2.22 -8.50 2.06
CA ALA A 51 2.90 -7.21 1.81
C ALA A 51 4.29 -7.13 2.45
N PHE A 52 4.48 -7.76 3.61
CA PHE A 52 5.73 -7.73 4.39
C PHE A 52 6.34 -9.14 4.58
N GLY A 53 5.95 -10.09 3.72
CA GLY A 53 6.43 -11.48 3.81
C GLY A 53 6.19 -12.12 5.19
N VAL A 54 7.28 -12.49 5.87
CA VAL A 54 7.27 -13.09 7.21
C VAL A 54 7.18 -12.07 8.35
N ASN A 55 7.37 -10.78 8.08
CA ASN A 55 7.30 -9.74 9.10
C ASN A 55 5.83 -9.44 9.45
N GLU A 56 5.39 -9.89 10.63
CA GLU A 56 4.02 -9.71 11.10
C GLU A 56 3.80 -8.40 11.89
N ASN A 57 4.89 -7.71 12.25
CA ASN A 57 4.85 -6.44 13.00
C ASN A 57 5.75 -5.39 12.33
N PRO A 58 5.47 -5.00 11.07
CA PRO A 58 6.27 -4.02 10.35
C PRO A 58 6.23 -2.65 11.03
N THR A 59 7.38 -1.98 10.98
CA THR A 59 7.59 -0.61 11.42
C THR A 59 7.09 0.40 10.39
N TRP A 60 7.18 1.69 10.72
CA TRP A 60 6.95 2.76 9.75
C TRP A 60 7.96 2.76 8.61
N ASP A 61 9.23 2.46 8.90
CA ASP A 61 10.28 2.41 7.90
C ASP A 61 10.06 1.24 6.94
N ASP A 62 9.69 0.06 7.46
CA ASP A 62 9.28 -1.08 6.63
C ASP A 62 8.11 -0.71 5.70
N PHE A 63 7.16 0.09 6.19
CA PHE A 63 6.04 0.59 5.37
C PHE A 63 6.52 1.53 4.26
N ASN A 64 7.40 2.48 4.58
CA ASN A 64 7.94 3.42 3.60
C ASN A 64 8.76 2.71 2.52
N GLU A 65 9.57 1.72 2.91
CA GLU A 65 10.33 0.87 1.99
C GLU A 65 9.38 0.06 1.09
N PHE A 66 8.36 -0.58 1.68
CA PHE A 66 7.34 -1.31 0.92
C PHE A 66 6.65 -0.41 -0.13
N LEU A 67 6.26 0.81 0.23
CA LEU A 67 5.67 1.73 -0.74
C LEU A 67 6.66 2.12 -1.85
N ALA A 68 7.92 2.38 -1.49
CA ALA A 68 8.97 2.74 -2.44
C ALA A 68 9.27 1.60 -3.43
N ASP A 69 9.29 0.35 -2.97
CA ASP A 69 9.47 -0.84 -3.82
C ASP A 69 8.34 -1.03 -4.82
N ARG A 70 7.15 -0.51 -4.52
CA ARG A 70 5.98 -0.52 -5.40
C ARG A 70 5.91 0.68 -6.34
N CYS A 71 6.90 1.57 -6.28
CA CYS A 71 7.08 2.69 -7.20
C CYS A 71 8.05 2.36 -8.35
N PHE A 72 8.11 3.23 -9.35
CA PHE A 72 9.20 3.19 -10.32
C PHE A 72 10.51 3.70 -9.69
N SER A 73 11.67 3.26 -10.16
CA SER A 73 12.97 3.68 -9.59
C SER A 73 13.13 5.20 -9.49
N LYS A 74 13.53 5.69 -8.31
CA LYS A 74 13.83 7.11 -8.04
C LYS A 74 14.98 7.66 -8.89
N SER A 75 15.87 6.80 -9.40
CA SER A 75 17.03 7.18 -10.23
C SER A 75 16.77 7.11 -11.74
N ARG A 76 15.55 6.76 -12.19
CA ARG A 76 15.24 6.69 -13.63
C ARG A 76 15.42 8.04 -14.34
N GLY A 77 15.97 8.02 -15.55
CA GLY A 77 16.30 9.24 -16.31
C GLY A 77 15.09 10.07 -16.74
N ASP A 78 13.94 9.43 -16.99
CA ASP A 78 12.69 10.06 -17.41
C ASP A 78 11.73 10.37 -16.25
N LYS A 79 12.23 10.40 -15.00
CA LYS A 79 11.44 10.59 -13.77
C LYS A 79 10.49 11.79 -13.86
N LYS A 80 10.96 12.96 -14.33
CA LYS A 80 10.14 14.18 -14.42
C LYS A 80 8.94 13.99 -15.36
N SER A 81 9.14 13.30 -16.47
CA SER A 81 8.08 13.01 -17.44
C SER A 81 7.03 12.07 -16.87
N VAL A 82 7.48 11.04 -16.13
CA VAL A 82 6.56 10.09 -15.48
C VAL A 82 5.75 10.77 -14.38
N LEU A 83 6.38 11.56 -13.51
CA LEU A 83 5.68 12.32 -12.47
C LEU A 83 4.63 13.26 -13.07
N ARG A 84 4.97 13.98 -14.13
CA ARG A 84 4.02 14.84 -14.86
C ARG A 84 2.85 14.05 -15.46
N ALA A 85 3.10 12.86 -16.00
CA ALA A 85 2.04 12.01 -16.55
C ALA A 85 1.09 11.45 -15.48
N LEU A 86 1.54 11.39 -14.22
CA LEU A 86 0.74 10.99 -13.05
C LEU A 86 0.08 12.18 -12.34
N ASP A 87 0.30 13.41 -12.81
CA ASP A 87 -0.12 14.65 -12.14
C ASP A 87 0.43 14.79 -10.71
N ILE A 88 1.72 14.47 -10.55
CA ILE A 88 2.44 14.52 -9.27
C ILE A 88 3.63 15.48 -9.38
N ASP A 89 3.77 16.39 -8.42
CA ASP A 89 4.80 17.44 -8.44
C ASP A 89 6.19 16.96 -8.00
N SER A 90 6.26 15.97 -7.11
CA SER A 90 7.51 15.48 -6.53
C SER A 90 7.48 13.97 -6.28
N TYR A 91 8.65 13.37 -6.07
CA TYR A 91 8.69 11.93 -5.82
C TYR A 91 8.20 11.63 -4.40
N ASP A 92 6.90 11.36 -4.27
CA ASP A 92 6.22 10.91 -3.06
C ASP A 92 5.69 9.47 -3.29
N PRO A 93 6.22 8.46 -2.57
CA PRO A 93 5.79 7.08 -2.74
C PRO A 93 4.28 6.86 -2.55
N ILE A 94 3.63 7.51 -1.59
CA ILE A 94 2.20 7.36 -1.33
C ILE A 94 1.40 7.85 -2.53
N GLN A 95 1.68 9.06 -3.01
CA GLN A 95 0.97 9.62 -4.17
C GLN A 95 1.18 8.75 -5.42
N ILE A 96 2.42 8.27 -5.63
CA ILE A 96 2.75 7.42 -6.78
C ILE A 96 1.97 6.10 -6.71
N VAL A 97 1.95 5.40 -5.56
CA VAL A 97 1.22 4.14 -5.45
C VAL A 97 -0.30 4.33 -5.50
N GLU A 98 -0.82 5.47 -5.07
CA GLU A 98 -2.25 5.78 -5.17
C GLU A 98 -2.70 5.94 -6.62
N GLN A 99 -1.91 6.66 -7.42
CA GLN A 99 -2.16 6.87 -8.85
C GLN A 99 -1.98 5.57 -9.64
N THR A 100 -0.89 4.85 -9.38
CA THR A 100 -0.54 3.62 -10.13
C THR A 100 -1.21 2.35 -9.60
N LYS A 101 -1.90 2.45 -8.46
CA LYS A 101 -2.36 1.31 -7.64
C LYS A 101 -1.22 0.37 -7.21
N GLY A 102 0.01 0.88 -7.14
CA GLY A 102 1.20 0.12 -6.75
C GLY A 102 1.44 -1.11 -7.62
N LYS A 103 1.02 -1.07 -8.90
CA LYS A 103 1.18 -2.18 -9.85
C LYS A 103 2.59 -2.23 -10.41
N ILE A 104 3.18 -3.41 -10.45
CA ILE A 104 4.47 -3.65 -11.10
C ILE A 104 4.26 -4.57 -12.31
N TYR A 105 4.98 -4.31 -13.40
CA TYR A 105 4.96 -5.19 -14.56
C TYR A 105 5.48 -6.59 -14.20
N GLY A 106 4.73 -7.63 -14.55
CA GLY A 106 5.12 -9.02 -14.32
C GLY A 106 4.56 -9.64 -13.05
N ASP A 107 3.88 -8.87 -12.18
CA ASP A 107 3.10 -9.42 -11.06
C ASP A 107 1.59 -9.18 -11.23
N SER A 108 0.81 -9.80 -10.35
CA SER A 108 -0.65 -9.59 -10.25
C SER A 108 -1.04 -8.92 -8.94
N GLN A 109 -0.10 -8.19 -8.33
CA GLN A 109 -0.29 -7.52 -7.05
C GLN A 109 -0.65 -6.04 -7.26
N TRP A 110 -1.55 -5.53 -6.42
CA TRP A 110 -1.99 -4.13 -6.48
C TRP A 110 -2.57 -3.66 -5.16
N MET A 111 -2.74 -2.35 -5.02
CA MET A 111 -3.22 -1.70 -3.81
C MET A 111 -4.58 -1.06 -4.01
N ARG A 112 -5.49 -1.28 -3.05
CA ARG A 112 -6.76 -0.58 -2.96
C ARG A 112 -6.79 0.29 -1.70
N PHE A 113 -6.87 1.59 -1.91
CA PHE A 113 -6.88 2.61 -0.86
C PHE A 113 -8.31 2.91 -0.42
N LYS A 114 -8.48 3.12 0.89
CA LYS A 114 -9.71 3.60 1.52
C LYS A 114 -9.31 4.59 2.60
N TYR A 115 -9.96 5.74 2.64
CA TYR A 115 -9.76 6.75 3.69
C TYR A 115 -10.92 6.67 4.67
N ALA A 116 -10.64 6.97 5.94
CA ALA A 116 -11.69 7.18 6.91
C ALA A 116 -12.60 8.31 6.39
N ALA A 117 -13.91 8.06 6.34
CA ALA A 117 -14.85 9.13 6.05
C ALA A 117 -14.87 10.05 7.27
N ASN A 118 -14.67 11.35 7.04
CA ASN A 118 -14.95 12.39 8.04
C ASN A 118 -16.45 12.43 8.35
#